data_AF-A0A9P9BSG1-F1
#
_entry.id   AF-A0A9P9BSG1-F1
#
_cell.length_a   1.000
_cell.length_b   1.000
_cell.length_c   1.000
_cell.angle_alpha   90.00
_cell.angle_beta   90.00
_cell.angle_gamma   90.00
#
_symmetry.space_group_name_H-M   'P 1'
#
loop_
_entity.id
_entity.type
_entity.pdbx_description
1 polymer ?
#
loop_
_entity_poly.entity_id
_entity_poly.type
_entity_poly.pdbx_seq_one_letter_code
_entity_poly.pdbx_strand_id
1 'polypeptide(L)'
;MDNRRKEQNSILDRHNRMIAQILTRFRNMVMAATEPLPRDGAIIETAALNSMTMETETQALITEIQNLLTLNREIKALWIKGPLRRTGEDDAREAELDRKAELVADLFNQAMAQREGRLRRQGESAAGTAAGDGAGGGGGQGSS
;
A
#
# COMPACT_ATOMS: atom_id res chain seq x y z
N MET A 1 2.00 10.84 -23.73
CA MET A 1 3.15 10.09 -23.15
C MET A 1 4.15 11.03 -22.45
N ASP A 2 4.09 12.33 -22.69
CA ASP A 2 5.09 13.31 -22.22
C ASP A 2 4.95 13.75 -20.76
N ASN A 3 3.73 13.73 -20.20
CA ASN A 3 3.52 14.13 -18.79
C ASN A 3 4.10 13.13 -17.79
N ARG A 4 4.08 11.83 -18.10
CA ARG A 4 4.66 10.78 -17.24
C ARG A 4 6.17 10.94 -17.08
N ARG A 5 6.85 11.36 -18.16
CA ARG A 5 8.29 11.66 -18.15
C ARG A 5 8.57 12.94 -17.35
N LYS A 6 7.74 13.97 -17.47
CA LYS A 6 7.87 15.21 -16.68
C LYS A 6 7.72 14.97 -15.17
N GLU A 7 6.76 14.14 -14.76
CA GLU A 7 6.56 13.79 -13.34
C GLU A 7 7.64 12.87 -12.78
N GLN A 8 8.08 11.86 -13.54
CA GLN A 8 9.20 11.01 -13.14
C GLN A 8 10.50 11.81 -13.02
N ASN A 9 10.77 12.72 -13.96
CA ASN A 9 11.88 13.66 -13.87
C ASN A 9 11.74 14.54 -12.62
N SER A 10 10.54 15.06 -12.33
CA SER A 10 10.29 15.83 -11.11
C SER A 10 10.55 15.06 -9.80
N ILE A 11 10.24 13.76 -9.75
CA ILE A 11 10.49 12.92 -8.56
C ILE A 11 11.99 12.64 -8.41
N LEU A 12 12.67 12.26 -9.50
CA LEU A 12 14.12 12.03 -9.49
C LEU A 12 14.91 13.31 -9.17
N ASP A 13 14.50 14.45 -9.72
CA ASP A 13 15.11 15.75 -9.44
C ASP A 13 14.94 16.13 -7.97
N ARG A 14 13.74 15.91 -7.39
CA ARG A 14 13.47 16.11 -5.97
C ARG A 14 14.32 15.17 -5.11
N HIS A 15 14.44 13.89 -5.48
CA HIS A 15 15.28 12.93 -4.77
C HIS A 15 16.76 13.36 -4.77
N ASN A 16 17.30 13.66 -5.95
CA ASN A 16 18.70 14.08 -6.10
C ASN A 16 18.99 15.36 -5.31
N ARG A 17 18.05 16.32 -5.31
CA ARG A 17 18.15 17.54 -4.52
C ARG A 17 18.19 17.24 -3.01
N MET A 18 17.30 16.39 -2.50
CA MET A 18 17.28 16.01 -1.08
C MET A 18 18.59 15.31 -0.68
N ILE A 19 19.10 14.37 -1.49
CA ILE A 19 20.37 13.70 -1.23
C ILE A 19 21.55 14.68 -1.22
N ALA A 20 21.60 15.60 -2.20
CA ALA A 20 22.62 16.64 -2.24
C ALA A 20 22.57 17.54 -1.00
N GLN A 21 21.36 17.91 -0.54
CA GLN A 21 21.17 18.69 0.68
C GLN A 21 21.64 17.92 1.91
N ILE A 22 21.24 16.65 2.07
CA ILE A 22 21.69 15.77 3.18
C ILE A 22 23.23 15.73 3.26
N LEU A 23 23.89 15.45 2.14
CA LEU A 23 25.36 15.39 2.09
C LEU A 23 26.01 16.74 2.40
N THR A 24 25.43 17.83 1.90
CA THR A 24 25.93 19.19 2.16
C THR A 24 25.82 19.55 3.63
N ARG A 25 24.67 19.28 4.26
CA ARG A 25 24.44 19.53 5.70
C ARG A 25 25.40 18.71 6.56
N PHE A 26 25.55 17.42 6.25
CA PHE A 26 26.47 16.55 6.97
C PHE A 26 27.92 17.05 6.85
N ARG A 27 28.35 17.46 5.65
CA ARG A 27 29.69 18.05 5.45
C ARG A 27 29.87 19.31 6.28
N ASN A 28 28.92 20.23 6.26
CA ASN A 28 29.00 21.49 7.01
C ASN A 28 29.10 21.24 8.52
N MET A 29 28.32 20.29 9.04
CA MET A 29 28.40 19.86 10.44
C MET A 29 29.79 19.33 10.80
N VAL A 30 30.37 18.46 9.95
CA VAL A 30 31.73 17.93 10.18
C VAL A 30 32.79 19.03 10.10
N MET A 31 32.65 19.98 9.17
CA MET A 31 33.55 21.13 9.08
C MET A 31 33.51 21.96 10.37
N ALA A 32 32.32 22.29 10.87
CA ALA A 32 32.19 23.03 12.13
C ALA A 32 32.76 22.27 13.33
N ALA A 33 32.61 20.94 13.36
CA ALA A 33 33.15 20.08 14.43
C ALA A 33 34.67 19.92 14.40
N THR A 34 35.29 20.05 13.21
CA THR A 34 36.73 19.85 13.00
C THR A 34 37.50 21.16 12.81
N GLU A 35 36.79 22.29 12.79
CA GLU A 35 37.38 23.61 12.65
C GLU A 35 38.30 23.90 13.86
N PRO A 36 39.60 24.16 13.61
CA PRO A 36 40.55 24.38 14.68
C PRO A 36 40.20 25.67 15.42
N LEU A 37 40.15 25.60 16.75
CA LEU A 37 39.98 26.79 17.57
C LEU A 37 41.22 27.72 17.40
N PRO A 38 41.01 29.04 17.37
CA PRO A 38 42.10 30.02 17.40
C PRO A 38 43.04 29.75 18.58
N ARG A 39 44.34 30.03 18.40
CA ARG A 39 45.32 29.84 19.48
C ARG A 39 45.36 31.01 20.46
N ASP A 40 44.94 32.20 20.02
CA ASP A 40 44.86 33.42 20.82
C ASP A 40 43.54 34.15 20.52
N GLY A 41 42.99 34.83 21.53
CA GLY A 41 41.79 35.67 21.39
C GLY A 41 40.46 34.93 21.52
N ALA A 42 39.59 35.05 20.51
CA ALA A 42 38.16 34.71 20.50
C ALA A 42 37.84 33.19 20.51
N ILE A 43 38.48 32.44 21.39
CA ILE A 43 38.36 30.97 21.51
C ILE A 43 36.94 30.56 21.90
N ILE A 44 36.34 31.25 22.87
CA ILE A 44 34.99 30.93 23.36
C ILE A 44 33.94 31.28 22.31
N GLU A 45 34.09 32.42 21.63
CA GLU A 45 33.16 32.87 20.60
C GLU A 45 33.17 31.94 19.39
N THR A 46 34.35 31.51 18.95
CA THR A 46 34.50 30.54 17.85
C THR A 46 33.98 29.15 18.23
N ALA A 47 34.25 28.68 19.45
CA ALA A 47 33.66 27.42 19.94
C ALA A 47 32.13 27.47 20.01
N ALA A 48 31.56 28.58 20.49
CA ALA A 48 30.12 28.77 20.57
C ALA A 48 29.48 28.85 19.17
N LEU A 49 30.11 29.55 18.22
CA LEU A 49 29.68 29.61 16.83
C LEU A 49 29.68 28.23 16.18
N ASN A 50 30.72 27.43 16.42
CA ASN A 50 30.82 26.07 15.89
C ASN A 50 29.73 25.17 16.47
N SER A 51 29.46 25.27 17.77
CA SER A 51 28.36 24.53 18.42
C SER A 51 27.00 24.91 17.83
N MET A 52 26.72 26.21 17.67
CA MET A 52 25.46 26.68 17.08
C MET A 52 25.31 26.23 15.63
N THR A 53 26.40 26.25 14.87
CA THR A 53 26.42 25.78 13.47
C THR A 53 26.13 24.29 13.40
N MET A 54 26.76 23.48 14.26
CA MET A 54 26.49 22.05 14.36
C MET A 54 25.02 21.75 14.68
N GLU A 55 24.43 22.45 15.65
CA GLU A 55 23.02 22.30 16.00
C GLU A 55 22.10 22.65 14.82
N THR A 56 22.37 23.78 14.15
CA THR A 56 21.58 24.25 13.01
C THR A 56 21.64 23.27 11.83
N GLU A 57 22.84 22.81 11.48
CA GLU A 57 23.03 21.85 10.39
C GLU A 57 22.43 20.47 10.74
N THR A 58 22.42 20.07 12.02
CA THR A 58 21.76 18.85 12.48
C THR A 58 20.25 18.92 12.32
N GLN A 59 19.63 20.04 12.72
CA GLN A 59 18.18 20.22 12.54
C GLN A 59 17.81 20.24 11.06
N ALA A 60 18.58 20.95 10.23
CA ALA A 60 18.38 20.96 8.79
C ALA A 60 18.54 19.56 8.17
N LEU A 61 19.52 18.77 8.63
CA LEU A 61 19.71 17.39 8.20
C LEU A 61 18.50 16.50 8.54
N ILE A 62 17.95 16.62 9.75
CA ILE A 62 16.74 15.90 10.16
C ILE A 62 15.57 16.25 9.24
N THR A 63 15.38 17.54 8.94
CA THR A 63 14.33 17.99 8.02
C THR A 63 14.49 17.39 6.63
N GLU A 64 15.71 17.35 6.07
CA GLU A 64 15.90 16.77 4.73
C GLU A 64 15.68 15.25 4.69
N ILE A 65 15.99 14.54 5.78
CA ILE A 65 15.66 13.11 5.91
C ILE A 65 14.14 12.91 5.99
N GLN A 66 13.42 13.78 6.71
CA GLN A 66 11.95 13.75 6.76
C GLN A 66 11.33 14.04 5.39
N ASN A 67 11.90 14.98 4.62
CA ASN A 67 11.49 15.26 3.24
C ASN A 67 11.68 14.02 2.35
N LEU A 68 12.81 13.32 2.49
CA LEU A 68 13.09 12.08 1.76
C LEU A 68 12.11 10.96 2.14
N LEU A 69 11.74 10.83 3.43
CA LEU A 69 10.73 9.87 3.88
C LEU A 69 9.35 10.19 3.28
N THR A 70 8.97 11.47 3.24
CA THR A 70 7.73 11.94 2.60
C THR A 70 7.73 11.58 1.11
N LEU A 71 8.83 11.84 0.39
CA LEU A 71 8.96 11.43 -1.00
C LEU A 71 8.85 9.91 -1.18
N ASN A 72 9.42 9.12 -0.27
CA ASN A 72 9.29 7.66 -0.31
C ASN A 72 7.83 7.21 -0.14
N ARG A 73 7.07 7.87 0.74
CA ARG A 73 5.64 7.63 0.90
C ARG A 73 4.85 8.03 -0.35
N GLU A 74 5.19 9.14 -1.01
CA GLU A 74 4.61 9.53 -2.30
C GLU A 74 4.84 8.47 -3.37
N ILE A 75 6.09 7.97 -3.49
CA ILE A 75 6.44 6.91 -4.44
C ILE A 75 5.65 5.64 -4.13
N LYS A 76 5.57 5.21 -2.86
CA LYS A 76 4.76 4.04 -2.48
C LYS A 76 3.27 4.26 -2.75
N ALA A 77 2.75 5.46 -2.53
CA ALA A 77 1.37 5.80 -2.85
C ALA A 77 1.10 5.72 -4.36
N LEU A 78 2.03 6.17 -5.21
CA LEU A 78 2.00 5.98 -6.67
C LEU A 78 1.95 4.50 -7.07
N TRP A 79 2.61 3.62 -6.32
CA TRP A 79 2.57 2.18 -6.60
C TRP A 79 1.22 1.55 -6.25
N ILE A 80 0.56 2.03 -5.19
CA ILE A 80 -0.76 1.53 -4.76
C ILE A 80 -1.89 2.13 -5.60
N LYS A 81 -1.89 3.44 -5.82
CA LYS A 81 -2.93 4.17 -6.56
C LYS A 81 -2.78 4.07 -8.08
N GLY A 82 -1.60 3.70 -8.57
CA GLY A 82 -1.24 3.87 -9.97
C GLY A 82 -0.86 5.32 -10.30
N PRO A 83 -0.63 5.64 -11.59
CA PRO A 83 -0.15 6.97 -12.02
C PRO A 83 -1.08 8.09 -11.51
N LEU A 84 -0.49 9.22 -11.07
CA LEU A 84 -1.22 10.42 -10.66
C LEU A 84 -2.07 10.93 -11.83
N ARG A 85 -3.35 10.54 -11.85
CA ARG A 85 -4.33 10.96 -12.86
C ARG A 85 -5.14 12.14 -12.30
N ARG A 86 -5.60 13.04 -13.17
CA ARG A 86 -6.27 14.27 -12.75
C ARG A 86 -7.57 13.93 -12.01
N THR A 87 -7.97 14.77 -11.04
CA THR A 87 -9.30 14.72 -10.43
C THR A 87 -10.37 14.85 -11.52
N GLY A 88 -11.26 13.86 -11.62
CA GLY A 88 -12.33 13.76 -12.64
C GLY A 88 -11.98 12.96 -13.90
N GLU A 89 -10.75 12.45 -14.05
CA GLU A 89 -10.35 11.65 -15.23
C GLU A 89 -10.80 10.17 -15.16
N ASP A 90 -11.24 9.69 -13.97
CA ASP A 90 -11.65 8.30 -13.76
C ASP A 90 -13.11 8.14 -13.28
N ASP A 91 -13.93 9.19 -13.15
CA ASP A 91 -15.34 9.05 -12.70
C ASP A 91 -16.11 8.03 -13.54
N ALA A 92 -15.86 8.01 -14.85
CA ALA A 92 -16.48 7.06 -15.77
C ALA A 92 -15.96 5.62 -15.59
N ARG A 93 -14.65 5.45 -15.29
CA ARG A 93 -14.01 4.13 -15.15
C ARG A 93 -14.23 3.56 -13.75
N GLU A 94 -14.28 4.41 -12.72
CA GLU A 94 -14.66 4.08 -11.36
C GLU A 94 -16.13 3.66 -11.33
N ALA A 95 -17.02 4.42 -11.99
CA ALA A 95 -18.41 3.99 -12.20
C ALA A 95 -18.54 2.71 -13.05
N GLU A 96 -17.59 2.39 -13.93
CA GLU A 96 -17.55 1.13 -14.67
C GLU A 96 -17.05 -0.02 -13.78
N LEU A 97 -16.05 0.23 -12.94
CA LEU A 97 -15.52 -0.73 -11.98
C LEU A 97 -16.55 -1.08 -10.90
N ASP A 98 -17.29 -0.09 -10.40
CA ASP A 98 -18.39 -0.30 -9.45
C ASP A 98 -19.49 -1.16 -10.08
N ARG A 99 -19.91 -0.84 -11.31
CA ARG A 99 -20.89 -1.64 -12.06
C ARG A 99 -20.42 -3.08 -12.28
N LYS A 100 -19.14 -3.29 -12.57
CA LYS A 100 -18.55 -4.62 -12.74
C LYS A 100 -18.46 -5.37 -11.40
N ALA A 101 -18.14 -4.68 -10.31
CA ALA A 101 -18.10 -5.27 -8.98
C ALA A 101 -19.50 -5.74 -8.54
N GLU A 102 -20.53 -4.94 -8.80
CA GLU A 102 -21.93 -5.27 -8.52
C GLU A 102 -22.40 -6.48 -9.34
N LEU A 103 -22.09 -6.51 -10.64
CA LEU A 103 -22.39 -7.65 -11.51
C LEU A 103 -21.74 -8.95 -11.03
N VAL A 104 -20.47 -8.89 -10.59
CA VAL A 104 -19.75 -10.04 -10.05
C VAL A 104 -20.38 -10.52 -8.74
N ALA A 105 -20.80 -9.61 -7.88
CA ALA A 105 -21.50 -9.94 -6.64
C ALA A 105 -22.83 -10.67 -6.93
N ASP A 106 -23.61 -10.20 -7.89
CA ASP A 106 -24.87 -10.83 -8.30
C ASP A 106 -24.66 -12.23 -8.89
N LEU A 107 -23.68 -12.39 -9.78
CA LEU A 107 -23.31 -13.69 -10.35
C LEU A 107 -22.86 -14.67 -9.27
N PHE A 108 -22.09 -14.20 -8.29
CA PHE A 108 -21.66 -15.01 -7.16
C PHE A 108 -22.85 -15.46 -6.31
N ASN A 109 -23.76 -14.55 -5.98
CA ASN A 109 -24.97 -14.86 -5.21
C ASN A 109 -25.86 -15.87 -5.93
N GLN A 110 -26.04 -15.73 -7.25
CA GLN A 110 -26.79 -16.69 -8.06
C GLN A 110 -26.12 -18.08 -8.09
N ALA A 111 -24.79 -18.13 -8.25
CA ALA A 111 -24.05 -19.38 -8.23
C ALA A 111 -24.15 -20.09 -6.87
N MET A 112 -24.12 -19.33 -5.77
CA MET A 112 -24.31 -19.84 -4.41
C MET A 112 -25.73 -20.36 -4.19
N ALA A 113 -26.76 -19.63 -4.62
CA ALA A 113 -28.16 -20.08 -4.54
C ALA A 113 -28.40 -21.36 -5.36
N GLN A 114 -27.82 -21.46 -6.56
CA GLN A 114 -27.89 -22.67 -7.38
C GLN A 114 -27.15 -23.85 -6.74
N ARG A 115 -26.07 -23.60 -6.01
CA ARG A 115 -25.33 -24.63 -5.26
C ARG A 115 -26.16 -25.13 -4.09
N GLU A 116 -26.77 -24.24 -3.31
CA GLU A 116 -27.66 -24.60 -2.20
C GLU A 116 -28.91 -25.35 -2.68
N GLY A 117 -29.52 -24.92 -3.78
CA GLY A 117 -30.67 -25.62 -4.38
C GLY A 117 -30.32 -27.00 -4.95
N ARG A 118 -29.07 -27.24 -5.35
CA ARG A 118 -28.58 -28.58 -5.74
C ARG A 118 -28.35 -29.45 -4.51
N LEU A 119 -27.77 -28.89 -3.45
CA LEU A 119 -27.55 -29.59 -2.19
C LEU A 119 -28.89 -29.99 -1.51
N ARG A 120 -29.90 -29.10 -1.53
CA ARG A 120 -31.25 -29.41 -1.05
C ARG A 120 -31.90 -30.55 -1.84
N ARG A 121 -31.84 -30.48 -3.18
CA ARG A 121 -32.38 -31.55 -4.03
C ARG A 121 -31.64 -32.89 -3.86
N GLN A 122 -30.33 -32.89 -3.63
CA GLN A 122 -29.58 -34.09 -3.28
C GLN A 122 -29.93 -34.63 -1.88
N GLY A 123 -30.18 -33.75 -0.91
CA GLY A 123 -30.65 -34.13 0.42
C GLY A 123 -32.06 -34.73 0.38
N GLU A 124 -32.96 -34.17 -0.44
CA GLU A 124 -34.32 -34.67 -0.65
C GLU A 124 -34.35 -36.00 -1.40
N SER A 125 -33.48 -36.22 -2.39
CA SER A 125 -33.37 -37.53 -3.06
C SER A 125 -32.64 -38.57 -2.20
N ALA A 126 -31.71 -38.18 -1.32
CA ALA A 126 -31.16 -39.07 -0.30
C ALA A 126 -32.20 -39.45 0.77
N ALA A 127 -33.06 -38.51 1.19
CA ALA A 127 -34.16 -38.78 2.12
C ALA A 127 -35.29 -39.61 1.48
N GLY A 128 -35.61 -39.35 0.21
CA GLY A 128 -36.61 -40.13 -0.55
C GLY A 128 -36.16 -41.57 -0.84
N THR A 129 -34.85 -41.81 -1.00
CA THR A 129 -34.30 -43.17 -1.15
C THR A 129 -34.29 -43.91 0.20
N ALA A 130 -34.04 -43.23 1.32
CA ALA A 130 -34.14 -43.82 2.65
C ALA A 130 -35.59 -44.15 3.08
N ALA A 131 -36.60 -43.44 2.54
CA ALA A 131 -38.02 -43.74 2.77
C ALA A 131 -38.59 -44.81 1.81
N GLY A 132 -37.93 -45.07 0.67
CA GLY A 132 -38.35 -46.06 -0.33
C GLY A 132 -37.89 -47.49 -0.07
N ASP A 133 -36.89 -47.71 0.80
CA ASP A 133 -36.31 -49.04 1.08
C ASP A 133 -36.96 -49.76 2.29
N GLY A 134 -38.18 -49.35 2.66
CA GLY A 134 -38.95 -49.91 3.78
C GLY A 134 -40.21 -50.68 3.41
N ALA A 135 -40.46 -50.93 2.11
CA ALA A 135 -41.71 -51.55 1.67
C ALA A 135 -41.50 -52.54 0.51
N GLY A 136 -41.05 -53.75 0.82
CA GLY A 136 -41.05 -54.83 -0.18
C GLY A 136 -40.46 -56.14 0.33
N GLY A 137 -41.28 -57.00 0.96
CA GLY A 137 -40.85 -58.34 1.34
C GLY A 137 -41.85 -59.16 2.14
N GLY A 138 -43.12 -59.19 1.72
CA GLY A 138 -44.11 -60.11 2.30
C GLY A 138 -44.16 -61.45 1.56
N GLY A 139 -44.01 -62.54 2.31
CA GLY A 139 -44.71 -63.82 2.07
C GLY A 139 -43.95 -64.95 1.37
N GLY A 140 -43.58 -65.98 2.14
CA GLY A 140 -43.06 -67.27 1.62
C GLY A 140 -43.21 -68.42 2.61
N GLN A 141 -44.37 -69.08 2.58
CA GLN A 141 -44.65 -70.53 2.73
C GLN A 141 -43.94 -71.38 3.82
N GLY A 142 -44.76 -71.93 4.74
CA GLY A 142 -45.10 -73.36 4.73
C GLY A 142 -44.12 -74.41 5.28
N SER A 143 -44.63 -75.11 6.31
CA SER A 143 -44.58 -76.59 6.49
C SER A 143 -43.51 -77.21 7.40
N SER A 144 -44.06 -77.96 8.37
CA SER A 144 -43.52 -79.08 9.17
C SER A 144 -42.71 -78.78 10.43
#